data_AF-A0ABD5FNS0-F1
#
_entry.id   AF-A0ABD5FNS0-F1
#
_cell.length_a   1.000
_cell.length_b   1.000
_cell.length_c   1.000
_cell.angle_alpha   90.00
_cell.angle_beta   90.00
_cell.angle_gamma   90.00
#
_symmetry.space_group_name_H-M   'P 1'
#
loop_
_entity.id
_entity.type
_entity.pdbx_description
1 polymer ?
#
loop_
_entity_poly.entity_id
_entity_poly.type
_entity_poly.pdbx_seq_one_letter_code
_entity_poly.pdbx_strand_id
1 'polypeptide(L)'
;MTVFTSKTEYLDGFQKKFAESHRVNGALAAYVEKQLALLDELVAAISPETFWAITPDILGIDAKLVLVTEMMRFDDFSDNEIIRIVENDYRFYLKELCGYNLGTKAKHSLVFNVR
;
A
#
# COMPACT_ATOMS: atom_id res chain seq x y z
N MET A 1 -20.56 0.52 4.30
CA MET A 1 -19.44 -0.41 4.04
C MET A 1 -19.00 -0.17 2.62
N THR A 2 -17.77 0.28 2.41
CA THR A 2 -17.22 0.45 1.06
C THR A 2 -16.82 -0.92 0.56
N VAL A 3 -17.30 -1.30 -0.63
CA VAL A 3 -16.96 -2.55 -1.29
C VAL A 3 -16.38 -2.19 -2.64
N PHE A 4 -15.18 -2.68 -2.92
CA PHE A 4 -14.52 -2.50 -4.21
C PHE A 4 -14.76 -3.76 -5.04
N THR A 5 -15.27 -3.58 -6.25
CA THR A 5 -15.58 -4.67 -7.19
C THR A 5 -14.72 -4.63 -8.44
N SER A 6 -13.99 -3.54 -8.65
CA SER A 6 -12.99 -3.40 -9.70
C SER A 6 -11.69 -2.80 -9.18
N LYS A 7 -10.60 -3.09 -9.88
CA LYS A 7 -9.29 -2.47 -9.66
C LYS A 7 -9.39 -0.95 -9.75
N THR A 8 -10.11 -0.43 -10.73
CA THR A 8 -10.29 1.02 -10.94
C THR A 8 -10.96 1.68 -9.74
N GLU A 9 -12.04 1.09 -9.20
CA GLU A 9 -12.72 1.60 -8.00
C GLU A 9 -11.79 1.64 -6.79
N TYR A 10 -10.97 0.60 -6.62
CA TYR A 10 -10.01 0.53 -5.51
C TYR A 10 -8.92 1.60 -5.65
N LEU A 11 -8.38 1.79 -6.86
CA LEU A 11 -7.29 2.74 -7.12
C LEU A 11 -7.73 4.20 -7.11
N ASP A 12 -8.95 4.50 -7.55
CA ASP A 12 -9.49 5.86 -7.60
C ASP A 12 -9.43 6.55 -6.23
N GLY A 13 -9.65 5.81 -5.15
CA GLY A 13 -9.54 6.34 -3.78
C GLY A 13 -8.14 6.85 -3.42
N PHE A 14 -7.07 6.21 -3.90
CA PHE A 14 -5.69 6.64 -3.68
C PHE A 14 -5.31 7.77 -4.63
N GLN A 15 -5.66 7.64 -5.92
CA GLN A 15 -5.37 8.64 -6.93
C GLN A 15 -6.04 9.98 -6.61
N LYS A 16 -7.29 9.97 -6.15
CA LYS A 16 -8.02 11.17 -5.73
C LYS A 16 -7.34 11.88 -4.55
N LYS A 17 -6.97 11.14 -3.51
CA LYS A 17 -6.23 11.69 -2.35
C LYS A 17 -4.90 12.31 -2.79
N PHE A 18 -4.22 11.68 -3.76
CA PHE A 18 -2.96 12.19 -4.27
C PHE A 18 -3.16 13.47 -5.10
N ALA A 19 -4.15 13.48 -6.00
CA ALA A 19 -4.52 14.62 -6.84
C ALA A 19 -4.96 15.85 -6.02
N GLU A 20 -5.59 15.63 -4.88
CA GLU A 20 -6.00 16.69 -3.94
C GLU A 20 -4.84 17.22 -3.07
N SER A 21 -3.67 16.56 -3.11
CA SER A 21 -2.51 16.96 -2.32
C SER A 21 -1.65 18.03 -3.01
N HIS A 22 -0.83 18.74 -2.24
CA HIS A 22 0.20 19.63 -2.79
C HIS A 22 1.41 18.88 -3.38
N ARG A 23 1.45 17.55 -3.27
CA ARG A 23 2.57 16.68 -3.67
C ARG A 23 2.35 15.98 -5.03
N VAL A 24 1.43 16.50 -5.83
CA VAL A 24 1.07 15.97 -7.16
C VAL A 24 2.23 15.90 -8.15
N ASN A 25 3.33 16.59 -7.88
CA ASN A 25 4.55 16.57 -8.68
C ASN A 25 5.73 16.24 -7.76
N GLY A 26 6.66 15.39 -8.19
CA GLY A 26 7.89 15.11 -7.44
C GLY A 26 8.21 13.63 -7.27
N ALA A 27 9.10 13.34 -6.32
CA ALA A 27 9.59 11.99 -6.07
C ALA A 27 8.50 11.09 -5.48
N LEU A 28 7.61 11.65 -4.63
CA LEU A 28 6.51 10.89 -4.06
C LEU A 28 5.46 10.52 -5.12
N ALA A 29 5.22 11.41 -6.10
CA ALA A 29 4.34 11.13 -7.23
C ALA A 29 4.87 9.97 -8.08
N ALA A 30 6.14 10.04 -8.48
CA ALA A 30 6.80 8.96 -9.22
C ALA A 30 6.82 7.63 -8.44
N TYR A 31 6.97 7.70 -7.12
CA TYR A 31 6.89 6.51 -6.25
C TYR A 31 5.49 5.90 -6.28
N VAL A 32 4.43 6.69 -6.12
CA VAL A 32 3.04 6.22 -6.17
C VAL A 32 2.73 5.61 -7.52
N GLU A 33 3.08 6.29 -8.62
CA GLU A 33 2.89 5.76 -9.99
C GLU A 33 3.57 4.41 -10.18
N LYS A 34 4.80 4.25 -9.67
CA LYS A 34 5.51 2.97 -9.70
C LYS A 34 4.75 1.88 -8.93
N GLN A 35 4.23 2.17 -7.74
CA GLN A 35 3.45 1.19 -6.98
C GLN A 35 2.18 0.77 -7.72
N LEU A 36 1.48 1.73 -8.34
CA LEU A 36 0.28 1.46 -9.14
C LEU A 36 0.58 0.59 -10.36
N ALA A 37 1.68 0.86 -11.07
CA ALA A 37 2.12 0.04 -12.20
C ALA A 37 2.49 -1.39 -11.76
N LEU A 38 3.19 -1.54 -10.64
CA LEU A 38 3.52 -2.86 -10.09
C LEU A 38 2.27 -3.64 -9.67
N LEU A 39 1.28 -2.97 -9.07
CA LEU A 39 0.01 -3.61 -8.73
C LEU A 39 -0.68 -4.14 -9.98
N ASP A 40 -0.69 -3.36 -11.06
CA ASP A 40 -1.27 -3.76 -12.34
C ASP A 40 -0.61 -5.02 -12.91
N GLU A 41 0.73 -5.07 -12.89
CA GLU A 41 1.49 -6.25 -13.32
C GLU A 41 1.20 -7.48 -12.46
N LEU A 42 1.19 -7.32 -11.13
CA LEU A 42 0.94 -8.40 -10.20
C LEU A 42 -0.48 -8.97 -10.34
N VAL A 43 -1.49 -8.10 -10.45
CA VAL A 43 -2.89 -8.51 -10.65
C VAL A 43 -3.06 -9.27 -11.95
N ALA A 44 -2.41 -8.82 -13.04
CA ALA A 44 -2.45 -9.51 -14.32
C ALA A 44 -1.77 -10.90 -14.30
N ALA A 45 -0.83 -11.11 -13.38
CA ALA A 45 -0.09 -12.37 -13.24
C ALA A 45 -0.75 -13.39 -12.28
N ILE A 46 -1.92 -13.07 -11.70
CA ILE A 46 -2.62 -13.99 -10.79
C ILE A 46 -3.14 -15.21 -11.54
N SER A 47 -2.76 -16.39 -11.05
CA SER A 47 -3.28 -17.71 -11.42
C SER A 47 -3.42 -18.57 -10.17
N PRO A 48 -4.07 -19.76 -10.24
CA PRO A 48 -4.12 -20.70 -9.12
C PRO A 48 -2.72 -21.05 -8.54
N GLU A 49 -1.71 -21.12 -9.41
CA GLU A 49 -0.33 -21.46 -9.05
C GLU A 49 0.43 -20.29 -8.42
N THR A 50 0.15 -19.06 -8.85
CA THR A 50 0.87 -17.86 -8.39
C THR A 50 0.16 -17.12 -7.26
N PHE A 51 -1.11 -17.43 -6.98
CA PHE A 51 -1.97 -16.70 -6.04
C PHE A 51 -1.29 -16.41 -4.70
N TRP A 52 -0.80 -17.45 -4.01
CA TRP A 52 -0.18 -17.32 -2.69
C TRP A 52 1.19 -16.64 -2.72
N ALA A 53 1.87 -16.66 -3.86
CA ALA A 53 3.13 -15.97 -4.03
C ALA A 53 2.91 -14.47 -4.24
N ILE A 54 1.97 -14.10 -5.11
CA ILE A 54 1.69 -12.72 -5.53
C ILE A 54 0.88 -11.94 -4.48
N THR A 55 -0.06 -12.59 -3.79
CA THR A 55 -0.95 -11.93 -2.82
C THR A 55 -0.19 -11.14 -1.74
N PRO A 56 0.88 -11.68 -1.11
CA PRO A 56 1.82 -10.92 -0.28
C PRO A 56 2.29 -9.58 -0.85
N ASP A 57 2.67 -9.55 -2.13
CA ASP A 57 3.25 -8.37 -2.78
C ASP A 57 2.16 -7.33 -3.06
N ILE A 58 0.96 -7.79 -3.46
CA ILE A 58 -0.23 -6.95 -3.63
C ILE A 58 -0.61 -6.28 -2.30
N LEU A 59 -0.66 -7.04 -1.21
CA LEU A 59 -0.94 -6.51 0.13
C LEU A 59 0.16 -5.56 0.61
N GLY A 60 1.41 -5.80 0.21
CA GLY A 60 2.52 -4.88 0.46
C GLY A 60 2.33 -3.53 -0.21
N ILE A 61 1.89 -3.54 -1.48
CA ILE A 61 1.57 -2.31 -2.23
C ILE A 61 0.39 -1.56 -1.59
N ASP A 62 -0.69 -2.26 -1.20
CA ASP A 62 -1.81 -1.65 -0.47
C ASP A 62 -1.31 -0.92 0.78
N ALA A 63 -0.54 -1.60 1.63
CA ALA A 63 0.00 -1.01 2.85
C ALA A 63 0.87 0.23 2.56
N LYS A 64 1.69 0.19 1.50
CA LYS A 64 2.51 1.33 1.07
C LYS A 64 1.65 2.51 0.64
N LEU A 65 0.63 2.28 -0.19
CA LEU A 65 -0.27 3.33 -0.66
C LEU A 65 -1.07 3.95 0.50
N VAL A 66 -1.53 3.14 1.45
CA VAL A 66 -2.21 3.63 2.66
C VAL A 66 -1.27 4.53 3.46
N LEU A 67 -0.08 4.04 3.82
CA LEU A 67 0.91 4.81 4.57
C LEU A 67 1.28 6.12 3.87
N VAL A 68 1.50 6.10 2.55
CA VAL A 68 1.75 7.33 1.78
C VAL A 68 0.61 8.32 2.01
N THR A 69 -0.65 7.91 1.84
CA THR A 69 -1.78 8.83 2.00
C THR A 69 -1.96 9.37 3.42
N GLU A 70 -1.48 8.66 4.43
CA GLU A 70 -1.45 9.16 5.81
C GLU A 70 -0.31 10.16 6.03
N MET A 71 0.88 9.84 5.53
CA MET A 71 2.08 10.63 5.70
C MET A 71 2.05 11.95 4.93
N MET A 72 1.38 11.98 3.77
CA MET A 72 1.26 13.18 2.93
C MET A 72 0.55 14.36 3.61
N ARG A 73 -0.18 14.11 4.70
CA ARG A 73 -0.88 15.14 5.49
C ARG A 73 0.07 15.98 6.36
N PHE A 74 1.30 15.51 6.53
CA PHE A 74 2.33 16.20 7.30
C PHE A 74 3.26 16.95 6.35
N ASP A 75 3.21 18.28 6.39
CA ASP A 75 4.00 19.15 5.51
C ASP A 75 5.48 19.19 5.93
N ASP A 76 5.80 18.81 7.17
CA ASP A 76 7.15 18.83 7.72
C ASP A 76 8.10 17.79 7.10
N PHE A 77 7.56 16.76 6.42
CA PHE A 77 8.37 15.73 5.78
C PHE A 77 8.59 16.02 4.29
N SER A 78 9.82 15.83 3.83
CA SER A 78 10.12 15.75 2.40
C SER A 78 9.59 14.44 1.79
N ASP A 79 9.42 14.44 0.47
CA ASP A 79 9.01 13.23 -0.27
C ASP A 79 9.89 12.02 0.04
N ASN A 80 11.21 12.22 0.10
CA ASN A 80 12.16 11.14 0.37
C ASN A 80 12.07 10.61 1.80
N GLU A 81 11.75 11.47 2.77
CA GLU A 81 11.51 11.04 4.16
C GLU A 81 10.23 10.22 4.26
N ILE A 82 9.16 10.64 3.59
CA ILE A 82 7.92 9.88 3.50
C ILE A 82 8.19 8.50 2.88
N ILE A 83 8.86 8.44 1.72
CA ILE A 83 9.20 7.17 1.06
C ILE A 83 10.01 6.27 1.98
N ARG A 84 11.00 6.82 2.69
CA ARG A 84 11.83 6.07 3.64
C ARG A 84 11.01 5.50 4.79
N ILE A 85 10.07 6.26 5.35
CA ILE A 85 9.18 5.80 6.43
C ILE A 85 8.30 4.66 5.91
N VAL A 86 7.66 4.87 4.75
CA VAL A 86 6.80 3.88 4.09
C VAL A 86 7.52 2.56 3.86
N GLU A 87 8.72 2.60 3.28
CA GLU A 87 9.50 1.38 2.98
C GLU A 87 9.99 0.64 4.23
N ASN A 88 10.16 1.33 5.36
CA ASN A 88 10.54 0.68 6.62
C ASN A 88 9.34 0.02 7.31
N ASP A 89 8.16 0.65 7.24
CA ASP A 89 7.07 0.35 8.16
C ASP A 89 5.92 -0.46 7.51
N TYR A 90 5.80 -0.48 6.17
CA TYR A 90 4.67 -1.12 5.47
C TYR A 90 4.45 -2.60 5.86
N ARG A 91 5.52 -3.30 6.24
CA ARG A 91 5.48 -4.72 6.61
C ARG A 91 4.70 -5.01 7.89
N PHE A 92 4.65 -4.04 8.79
CA PHE A 92 4.01 -4.20 10.09
C PHE A 92 2.73 -3.38 10.19
N TYR A 93 2.60 -2.35 9.36
CA TYR A 93 1.51 -1.40 9.43
C TYR A 93 0.11 -2.05 9.45
N LEU A 94 -0.22 -2.93 8.50
CA LEU A 94 -1.53 -3.60 8.48
C LEU A 94 -1.76 -4.48 9.72
N LYS A 95 -0.70 -5.14 10.20
CA LYS A 95 -0.75 -5.97 11.41
C LYS A 95 -1.06 -5.09 12.64
N GLU A 96 -0.41 -3.94 12.75
CA GLU A 96 -0.63 -2.97 13.83
C GLU A 96 -2.03 -2.34 13.77
N LEU A 97 -2.53 -1.99 12.58
CA LEU A 97 -3.92 -1.53 12.40
C LEU A 97 -4.96 -2.56 12.87
N CYS A 98 -4.63 -3.85 12.75
CA CYS A 98 -5.47 -4.94 13.27
C CYS A 98 -5.32 -5.18 14.78
N GLY A 99 -4.56 -4.34 15.50
CA GLY A 99 -4.33 -4.44 16.93
C GLY A 99 -3.29 -5.50 17.34
N TYR A 100 -2.47 -5.98 16.40
CA TYR A 100 -1.41 -6.95 16.70
C TYR A 100 -0.08 -6.24 16.96
N ASN A 101 0.52 -6.54 18.11
CA ASN A 101 1.89 -6.14 18.41
C ASN A 101 2.88 -6.99 17.58
N LEU A 102 4.12 -6.51 17.40
CA LEU A 102 5.17 -7.23 16.65
C LEU A 102 5.37 -8.67 17.11
N GLY A 103 5.34 -8.92 18.43
CA GLY A 103 5.50 -10.24 19.04
C GLY A 103 4.28 -11.18 18.96
N THR A 104 3.11 -10.68 18.55
CA THR A 104 1.88 -11.48 18.54
C THR A 104 1.83 -12.36 17.29
N LYS A 105 1.55 -13.65 17.46
CA LYS A 105 1.26 -14.56 16.33
C LYS A 105 -0.08 -14.19 15.70
N ALA A 106 -0.08 -14.04 14.39
CA ALA A 106 -1.30 -13.79 13.62
C ALA A 106 -2.25 -15.00 13.72
N LYS A 107 -3.57 -14.76 13.63
CA LYS A 107 -4.53 -15.84 13.41
C LYS A 107 -4.28 -16.45 12.03
N HIS A 108 -4.53 -17.75 11.88
CA HIS A 108 -4.28 -18.48 10.63
C HIS A 108 -4.98 -17.87 9.40
N SER A 109 -6.18 -17.30 9.59
CA SER A 109 -6.97 -16.68 8.53
C SER A 109 -6.54 -15.25 8.17
N LEU A 110 -5.49 -14.70 8.80
CA LEU A 110 -5.00 -13.34 8.54
C LEU A 110 -3.62 -13.40 7.90
N VAL A 111 -3.50 -12.84 6.70
CA VAL A 111 -2.27 -12.81 5.93
C VAL A 111 -1.57 -11.48 6.20
N PHE A 112 -0.55 -11.49 7.05
CA PHE A 112 0.34 -10.35 7.30
C PHE A 112 1.75 -10.53 6.71
N ASN A 113 1.98 -11.61 5.97
CA ASN A 113 3.25 -11.83 5.27
C ASN A 113 3.29 -10.97 4.00
N VAL A 114 3.34 -9.65 4.16
CA VAL A 114 3.49 -8.73 3.03
C VAL A 114 4.96 -8.62 2.63
N ARG A 115 5.23 -8.40 1.36
CA ARG A 115 6.58 -8.35 0.80
C ARG A 115 6.76 -7.14 -0.10
#